data_AF-A0A3N5ITF9-F1
#
_entry.id   AF-A0A3N5ITF9-F1
#
_cell.length_a   1.000
_cell.length_b   1.000
_cell.length_c   1.000
_cell.angle_alpha   90.00
_cell.angle_beta   90.00
_cell.angle_gamma   90.00
#
_symmetry.space_group_name_H-M   'P 1'
#
loop_
_entity.id
_entity.type
_entity.pdbx_description
1 polymer ?
#
loop_
_entity_poly.entity_id
_entity_poly.type
_entity_poly.pdbx_seq_one_letter_code
_entity_poly.pdbx_strand_id
1 'polypeptide(L)'
;MLPDGGEGRLTESKRNTIIDLTKPLSTSFIPYSTGKYTDPPLEFSDWSSLHREGFRVTRLSMGTQSGTHIDAPAHFLKDGAPLEALSPDHLMGEYYLLNLPGAASLSDISESLKTYHDEKILFL
;
A
#
# COMPACT_ATOMS: atom_id res chain seq x y z
N MET A 1 34.43 -18.40 9.49
CA MET A 1 33.93 -17.69 8.29
C MET A 1 32.50 -18.15 8.10
N LEU A 2 31.54 -17.30 8.47
CA LEU A 2 30.11 -17.54 8.22
C LEU A 2 29.80 -17.12 6.78
N PRO A 3 28.88 -17.78 6.08
CA PRO A 3 28.50 -17.41 4.72
C PRO A 3 27.79 -16.04 4.72
N ASP A 4 28.10 -15.22 3.72
CA ASP A 4 27.47 -13.93 3.45
C ASP A 4 25.95 -14.08 3.33
N GLY A 5 25.20 -13.40 4.20
CA GLY A 5 23.73 -13.26 4.17
C GLY A 5 23.26 -12.35 3.05
N GLY A 6 23.63 -12.68 1.81
CA GLY A 6 23.41 -11.87 0.60
C GLY A 6 22.08 -12.07 -0.11
N GLU A 7 21.04 -12.62 0.55
CA GLU A 7 19.71 -12.72 -0.05
C GLU A 7 18.88 -11.50 0.34
N GLY A 8 18.66 -10.60 -0.63
CA GLY A 8 17.71 -9.48 -0.51
C GLY A 8 18.27 -8.10 -0.87
N ARG A 9 19.58 -7.93 -0.99
CA ARG A 9 20.16 -6.61 -1.29
C ARG A 9 20.33 -6.43 -2.81
N LEU A 10 19.54 -5.53 -3.40
CA LEU A 10 19.76 -5.08 -4.78
C LEU A 10 21.20 -4.55 -4.90
N THR A 11 21.98 -5.09 -5.85
CA THR A 11 23.39 -4.71 -6.05
C THR A 11 23.50 -3.24 -6.47
N GLU A 12 24.57 -2.56 -6.05
CA GLU A 12 24.74 -1.10 -6.12
C GLU A 12 24.58 -0.47 -7.51
N SER A 13 24.65 -1.24 -8.60
CA SER A 13 24.52 -0.75 -9.98
C SER A 13 23.08 -0.48 -10.44
N LYS A 14 22.06 -0.83 -9.64
CA LYS A 14 20.62 -0.59 -9.92
C LYS A 14 19.95 0.43 -8.99
N ARG A 15 20.71 1.27 -8.28
CA ARG A 15 20.18 2.21 -7.28
C ARG A 15 19.21 3.31 -7.78
N ASN A 16 18.87 3.34 -9.07
CA ASN A 16 18.03 4.39 -9.66
C ASN A 16 16.75 3.87 -10.33
N THR A 17 16.37 2.60 -10.15
CA THR A 17 15.10 2.12 -10.71
C THR A 17 13.95 2.50 -9.78
N ILE A 18 13.05 3.35 -10.28
CA ILE A 18 11.76 3.61 -9.63
C ILE A 18 10.79 2.49 -10.05
N ILE A 19 10.24 1.78 -9.08
CA ILE A 19 9.22 0.75 -9.29
C ILE A 19 7.89 1.33 -8.81
N ASP A 20 6.91 1.43 -9.70
CA ASP A 20 5.55 1.79 -9.30
C ASP A 20 4.83 0.56 -8.74
N LEU A 21 4.45 0.65 -7.46
CA LEU A 21 3.73 -0.40 -6.73
C LEU A 21 2.23 -0.08 -6.62
N THR A 22 1.77 0.96 -7.32
CA THR A 22 0.40 1.45 -7.28
C THR A 22 -0.46 0.74 -8.31
N LYS A 23 -1.61 0.21 -7.89
CA LYS A 23 -2.64 -0.26 -8.84
C LYS A 23 -3.40 0.96 -9.39
N PRO A 24 -3.65 1.04 -10.71
CA PRO A 24 -4.45 2.11 -11.27
C PRO A 24 -5.83 2.18 -10.60
N LEU A 25 -6.19 3.37 -10.12
CA LEU A 25 -7.53 3.61 -9.59
C LEU A 25 -8.48 3.82 -10.78
N SER A 26 -9.42 2.89 -10.96
CA SER A 26 -10.33 2.89 -12.11
C SER A 26 -11.70 2.35 -11.72
N THR A 27 -12.67 2.47 -12.62
CA THR A 27 -14.02 1.92 -12.45
C THR A 27 -14.07 0.39 -12.37
N SER A 28 -12.96 -0.32 -12.61
CA SER A 28 -12.87 -1.76 -12.36
C SER A 28 -12.48 -2.10 -10.92
N PHE A 29 -12.18 -1.10 -10.08
CA PHE A 29 -11.99 -1.32 -8.65
C PHE A 29 -13.29 -1.83 -8.04
N ILE A 30 -13.19 -2.93 -7.30
CA ILE A 30 -14.30 -3.52 -6.55
C ILE A 30 -14.05 -3.20 -5.07
N PRO A 31 -14.91 -2.40 -4.42
CA PRO A 31 -14.80 -2.13 -2.99
C PRO A 31 -14.82 -3.42 -2.18
N TYR A 32 -14.09 -3.45 -1.06
CA TYR A 32 -14.15 -4.59 -0.16
C TYR A 32 -15.58 -4.79 0.35
N SER A 33 -16.02 -6.05 0.39
CA SER A 33 -17.37 -6.41 0.80
C SER A 33 -17.34 -7.73 1.57
N THR A 34 -18.00 -7.75 2.72
CA THR A 34 -18.12 -8.95 3.56
C THR A 34 -19.46 -8.96 4.30
N GLY A 35 -20.23 -10.03 4.13
CA GLY A 35 -21.54 -10.17 4.75
C GLY A 35 -22.48 -9.01 4.41
N LYS A 36 -22.81 -8.18 5.41
CA LYS A 36 -23.67 -6.99 5.26
C LYS A 36 -22.89 -5.69 5.06
N TYR A 37 -21.57 -5.73 5.12
CA TYR A 37 -20.71 -4.57 5.00
C TYR A 37 -20.17 -4.44 3.58
N THR A 38 -20.04 -3.22 3.09
CA THR A 38 -19.37 -2.89 1.82
C THR A 38 -18.76 -1.50 1.95
N ASP A 39 -17.51 -1.37 1.53
CA ASP A 39 -16.83 -0.07 1.47
C ASP A 39 -17.54 0.90 0.52
N PRO A 40 -17.38 2.23 0.73
CA PRO A 40 -17.93 3.21 -0.20
C PRO A 40 -17.46 2.98 -1.65
N PRO A 41 -18.32 3.22 -2.65
CA PRO A 41 -17.95 3.06 -4.04
C PRO A 41 -16.90 4.11 -4.47
N LEU A 42 -16.15 3.75 -5.50
CA LEU A 42 -15.29 4.68 -6.23
C LEU A 42 -16.07 5.27 -7.41
N GLU A 43 -16.24 6.59 -7.42
CA GLU A 43 -17.01 7.30 -8.43
C GLU A 43 -16.23 8.46 -9.03
N PHE A 44 -16.34 8.59 -10.35
CA PHE A 44 -15.76 9.69 -11.12
C PHE A 44 -16.87 10.44 -11.84
N SER A 45 -16.82 11.77 -11.80
CA SER A 45 -17.73 12.62 -12.57
C SER A 45 -17.03 13.86 -13.09
N ASP A 46 -17.46 14.38 -14.24
CA ASP A 46 -16.91 15.63 -14.77
C ASP A 46 -17.27 16.79 -13.84
N TRP A 47 -16.27 17.58 -13.44
CA TRP A 47 -16.46 18.85 -12.73
C TRP A 47 -16.34 20.04 -13.68
N SER A 48 -15.32 20.02 -14.55
CA SER A 48 -15.10 21.02 -15.60
C SER A 48 -14.61 20.37 -16.89
N SER A 49 -14.73 21.08 -18.01
CA SER A 49 -14.29 20.64 -19.33
C SER A 49 -13.55 21.74 -20.08
N LEU A 50 -12.65 21.35 -20.99
CA LEU A 50 -11.90 22.28 -21.82
C LEU A 50 -12.80 23.25 -22.60
N HIS A 51 -13.97 22.79 -23.06
CA HIS A 51 -14.88 23.62 -23.86
C HIS A 51 -15.56 24.72 -23.03
N ARG A 52 -15.95 24.43 -21.80
CA ARG A 52 -16.72 25.36 -20.97
C ARG A 52 -15.83 26.29 -20.16
N GLU A 53 -14.78 25.75 -19.55
CA GLU A 53 -13.92 26.49 -18.61
C GLU A 53 -12.48 26.69 -19.11
N GLY A 54 -12.08 26.06 -20.22
CA GLY A 54 -10.70 26.10 -20.72
C GLY A 54 -9.75 25.12 -20.02
N PHE A 55 -10.23 24.37 -19.02
CA PHE A 55 -9.46 23.35 -18.29
C PHE A 55 -10.37 22.18 -17.85
N ARG A 56 -9.77 21.02 -17.56
CA ARG A 56 -10.50 19.81 -17.14
C ARG A 56 -10.24 19.49 -15.68
N VAL A 57 -11.31 19.20 -14.94
CA VAL A 57 -11.29 18.68 -13.57
C VAL A 57 -12.30 17.55 -13.50
N THR A 58 -11.90 16.46 -12.87
CA THR A 58 -12.78 15.34 -12.53
C THR A 58 -13.02 15.36 -11.03
N ARG A 59 -14.28 15.30 -10.63
CA ARG A 59 -14.68 15.06 -9.24
C ARG A 59 -14.52 13.58 -8.94
N LEU A 60 -13.86 13.31 -7.82
CA LEU A 60 -13.64 11.98 -7.26
C LEU A 60 -14.44 11.85 -5.96
N SER A 61 -15.13 10.72 -5.78
CA SER A 61 -15.73 10.29 -4.51
C SER A 61 -15.30 8.86 -4.23
N MET A 62 -14.76 8.60 -3.04
CA MET A 62 -14.18 7.30 -2.69
C MET A 62 -14.14 7.11 -1.17
N GLY A 63 -14.08 5.85 -0.72
CA GLY A 63 -13.70 5.52 0.65
C GLY A 63 -12.17 5.61 0.82
N THR A 64 -11.70 5.75 2.07
CA THR A 64 -10.26 5.80 2.37
C THR A 64 -9.53 4.49 2.04
N GLN A 65 -10.25 3.36 2.08
CA GLN A 65 -9.75 2.01 1.77
C GLN A 65 -9.99 1.62 0.31
N SER A 66 -9.68 2.51 -0.63
CA SER A 66 -9.86 2.27 -2.06
C SER A 66 -8.51 2.16 -2.80
N GLY A 67 -8.33 1.09 -3.57
CA GLY A 67 -7.11 0.84 -4.35
C GLY A 67 -5.87 0.56 -3.48
N THR A 68 -4.69 0.94 -3.96
CA THR A 68 -3.46 0.95 -3.15
C THR A 68 -3.55 2.12 -2.15
N HIS A 69 -3.59 1.81 -0.85
CA HIS A 69 -3.87 2.78 0.22
C HIS A 69 -2.98 2.55 1.45
N ILE A 70 -3.15 3.40 2.47
CA ILE A 70 -2.44 3.33 3.75
C ILE A 70 -3.44 3.19 4.89
N ASP A 71 -3.25 2.17 5.72
CA ASP A 71 -3.99 2.01 6.97
C ASP A 71 -3.31 2.77 8.11
N ALA A 72 -3.97 3.81 8.61
CA ALA A 72 -3.56 4.45 9.85
C ALA A 72 -3.95 3.59 11.07
N PRO A 73 -3.25 3.70 12.23
CA PRO A 73 -3.62 2.97 13.44
C PRO A 73 -5.09 3.17 13.87
N ALA A 74 -5.64 4.36 13.64
CA ALA A 74 -7.06 4.66 13.87
C ALA A 74 -8.04 3.76 13.09
N HIS A 75 -7.58 3.06 12.05
CA HIS A 75 -8.41 2.11 11.29
C HIS A 75 -8.89 0.93 12.15
N PHE A 76 -8.07 0.48 13.10
CA PHE A 76 -8.38 -0.66 13.97
C PHE A 76 -8.41 -0.32 15.46
N LEU A 77 -7.71 0.74 15.88
CA LEU A 77 -7.58 1.11 17.28
C LEU A 77 -8.45 2.33 17.58
N LYS A 78 -9.34 2.21 18.57
CA LYS A 78 -10.27 3.29 18.97
C LYS A 78 -9.56 4.62 19.26
N ASP A 79 -8.41 4.55 19.92
CA ASP A 79 -7.57 5.71 20.26
C ASP A 79 -6.28 5.73 19.42
N GLY A 80 -6.30 5.06 18.25
CA GLY A 80 -5.17 5.02 17.33
C GLY A 80 -4.90 6.38 16.69
N ALA A 81 -3.64 6.64 16.37
CA ALA A 81 -3.27 7.84 15.62
C ALA A 81 -3.93 7.85 14.22
N PRO A 82 -4.53 8.96 13.79
CA PRO A 82 -4.98 9.13 12.41
C PRO A 82 -3.79 9.41 11.48
N LEU A 83 -4.01 9.35 10.17
CA LEU A 83 -2.93 9.46 9.17
C LEU A 83 -2.17 10.79 9.28
N GLU A 84 -2.89 11.90 9.49
CA GLU A 84 -2.32 13.24 9.61
C GLU A 84 -1.48 13.47 10.88
N ALA A 85 -1.56 12.55 11.85
CA ALA A 85 -0.74 12.58 13.06
C ALA A 85 0.58 11.81 12.90
N LEU A 86 0.77 11.05 11.81
CA LEU A 86 1.99 10.31 11.57
C LEU A 86 3.07 11.22 10.97
N SER A 87 4.31 11.09 11.46
CA SER A 87 5.45 11.75 10.83
C SER A 87 5.67 11.20 9.41
N PRO A 88 5.89 12.04 8.38
CA PRO A 88 6.26 11.59 7.04
C PRO A 88 7.50 10.69 7.01
N ASP A 89 8.40 10.81 7.98
CA ASP A 89 9.57 9.93 8.13
C ASP A 89 9.18 8.46 8.35
N HIS A 90 7.94 8.20 8.80
CA HIS A 90 7.42 6.84 8.88
C HIS A 90 7.08 6.25 7.50
N LEU A 91 6.83 7.09 6.50
CA LEU A 91 6.41 6.69 5.14
C LEU A 91 7.58 6.54 4.15
N MET A 92 8.81 6.76 4.62
CA MET A 92 10.02 6.62 3.83
C MET A 92 11.01 5.71 4.56
N GLY A 93 11.79 4.96 3.80
CA GLY A 93 12.85 4.12 4.37
C GLY A 93 13.13 2.88 3.53
N GLU A 94 13.94 2.00 4.11
CA GLU A 94 14.17 0.68 3.58
C GLU A 94 12.98 -0.22 3.94
N TYR A 95 12.46 -0.92 2.94
CA TYR A 95 11.38 -1.88 3.10
C TYR A 95 11.89 -3.26 2.72
N TYR A 96 11.43 -4.26 3.45
CA TYR A 96 11.79 -5.65 3.19
C TYR A 96 10.72 -6.31 2.34
N LEU A 97 11.13 -6.90 1.21
CA LEU A 97 10.27 -7.71 0.37
C LEU A 97 10.28 -9.15 0.88
N LEU A 98 9.18 -9.56 1.50
CA LEU A 98 8.97 -10.95 1.85
C LEU A 98 8.34 -11.69 0.66
N ASN A 99 9.14 -12.49 -0.04
CA ASN A 99 8.66 -13.29 -1.16
C ASN A 99 8.12 -14.64 -0.68
N LEU A 100 6.80 -14.72 -0.45
CA LEU A 100 6.14 -15.94 -0.02
C LEU A 100 5.68 -16.81 -1.20
N PRO A 101 5.86 -18.14 -1.17
CA PRO A 101 5.27 -19.02 -2.16
C PRO A 101 3.73 -18.95 -2.08
N GLY A 102 3.04 -19.11 -3.21
CA GLY A 102 1.58 -18.99 -3.29
C GLY A 102 0.78 -19.99 -2.43
N ALA A 103 1.45 -21.00 -1.84
CA ALA A 103 0.88 -21.96 -0.91
C ALA A 103 1.64 -21.98 0.44
N ALA A 104 2.21 -20.84 0.86
CA ALA A 104 2.91 -20.73 2.14
C ALA A 104 1.98 -21.11 3.30
N SER A 105 2.46 -22.00 4.16
CA SER A 105 1.81 -22.32 5.43
C SER A 105 2.09 -21.23 6.46
N LEU A 106 1.27 -21.15 7.52
CA LEU A 106 1.56 -20.27 8.66
C LEU A 106 2.93 -20.55 9.29
N SER A 107 3.41 -21.80 9.26
CA SER A 107 4.75 -22.16 9.70
C SER A 107 5.84 -21.54 8.83
N ASP A 108 5.69 -21.56 7.50
CA ASP A 108 6.68 -20.98 6.58
C ASP A 108 6.80 -19.47 6.79
N ILE A 109 5.66 -18.81 7.00
CA ILE A 109 5.58 -17.37 7.31
C ILE A 109 6.23 -17.10 8.68
N SER A 110 5.84 -17.84 9.72
CA SER A 110 6.33 -17.63 11.08
C SER A 110 7.85 -17.82 11.19
N GLU A 111 8.41 -18.80 10.49
CA GLU A 111 9.86 -19.00 10.45
C GLU A 111 10.57 -17.82 9.78
N SER A 112 10.03 -17.36 8.65
CA SER A 112 10.56 -16.20 7.93
C SER A 112 10.51 -14.94 8.80
N LEU A 113 9.46 -14.75 9.58
CA LEU A 113 9.30 -13.57 10.45
C LEU A 113 10.30 -13.52 11.62
N LYS A 114 10.96 -14.63 12.00
CA LYS A 114 11.96 -14.62 13.09
C LYS A 114 13.19 -13.78 12.78
N THR A 115 13.48 -13.52 11.50
CA THR A 115 14.62 -12.69 11.09
C THR A 115 14.32 -11.20 11.13
N TYR A 116 13.11 -10.80 11.52
CA TYR A 116 12.64 -9.43 11.55
C TYR A 116 12.64 -8.89 12.98
N HIS A 117 13.15 -7.68 13.15
CA HIS A 117 13.33 -6.95 14.40
C HIS A 117 12.71 -5.55 14.29
N ASP A 118 11.39 -5.51 14.03
CA ASP A 118 10.57 -4.29 13.92
C ASP A 118 10.82 -3.44 12.64
N GLU A 119 11.28 -4.05 11.56
CA GLU A 119 11.43 -3.35 10.28
C GLU A 119 10.07 -3.01 9.65
N LYS A 120 10.06 -1.97 8.82
CA LYS A 120 8.87 -1.57 8.07
C LYS A 120 8.59 -2.59 6.97
N ILE A 121 7.44 -3.25 7.05
CA ILE A 121 6.96 -4.20 6.04
C ILE A 121 5.96 -3.48 5.13
N LEU A 122 6.13 -3.65 3.82
CA LEU A 122 5.16 -3.24 2.82
C LEU A 122 4.41 -4.47 2.33
N PHE A 123 3.08 -4.48 2.49
CA PHE A 123 2.21 -5.51 1.94
C PHE A 123 1.84 -5.15 0.49
N LEU A 124 2.10 -6.06 -0.46
CA LEU A 124 1.85 -5.89 -1.90
C LEU A 124 0.77 -6.85 -2.42
#